data_AF-A0A7S0KH05-F1
#
_entry.id   AF-A0A7S0KH05-F1
#
_cell.length_a   1.000
_cell.length_b   1.000
_cell.length_c   1.000
_cell.angle_alpha   90.00
_cell.angle_beta   90.00
_cell.angle_gamma   90.00
#
_symmetry.space_group_name_H-M   'P 1'
#
loop_
_entity.id
_entity.type
_entity.pdbx_description
1 polymer ?
#
loop_
_entity_poly.entity_id
_entity_poly.type
_entity_poly.pdbx_seq_one_letter_code
_entity_poly.pdbx_strand_id
1 'polypeptide(L)'
;GKLTDTTLRVIAAECPHISELKFSGGKFTKAGLEQLARRGGFRSITMDLTNPKLTPSDALFTLRAFIAHSSDTLERVSCGRAAPYSPAERRAFTNASTQLFNDLKKCANLKVLDFTNCGEDVRFPLYELQRYCPHVEELRLNYFGGDPGWTIVGHAPVDFEDTCWRKLRVCEVAVAMETTSVGYRLGRSNINDAGLISILYGSVETLEVLDVTGCSNLGNWSSVVWDKLPTNLIELRCARTPLASDEAVRHVLAHLCPSLQHLELSCVAAAATHVTDDAFTPHFAPGSGPPLALQTLRLAGSAVSERALRVLCDARFPHLRAIDLSACRALSRTIRRIAVDAFPRDNIRALQRALVVVVHTREQR
;
A
#
# COMPACT_ATOMS: atom_id res chain seq x y z
N GLY A 1 7.95 -14.66 30.13
CA GLY A 1 7.55 -13.61 31.09
C GLY A 1 7.01 -12.40 30.34
N LYS A 2 6.14 -11.57 30.94
CA LYS A 2 5.70 -10.31 30.32
C LYS A 2 6.78 -9.25 30.55
N LEU A 3 7.20 -8.56 29.50
CA LEU A 3 8.14 -7.43 29.60
C LEU A 3 7.47 -6.25 30.33
N THR A 4 8.24 -5.53 31.14
CA THR A 4 7.77 -4.43 32.00
C THR A 4 8.75 -3.26 31.97
N ASP A 5 8.47 -2.18 32.70
CA ASP A 5 9.38 -1.02 32.84
C ASP A 5 10.77 -1.39 33.37
N THR A 6 10.91 -2.50 34.11
CA THR A 6 12.22 -3.02 34.51
C THR A 6 13.05 -3.40 33.29
N THR A 7 12.43 -4.03 32.28
CA THR A 7 13.08 -4.33 31.00
C THR A 7 13.52 -3.05 30.29
N LEU A 8 12.67 -2.01 30.27
CA LEU A 8 13.00 -0.73 29.62
C LEU A 8 14.20 -0.05 30.30
N ARG A 9 14.28 -0.09 31.64
CA ARG A 9 15.43 0.43 32.39
C ARG A 9 16.72 -0.32 32.07
N VAL A 10 16.68 -1.65 31.99
CA VAL A 10 17.85 -2.46 31.59
C VAL A 10 18.29 -2.10 30.17
N ILE A 11 17.36 -2.01 29.21
CA ILE A 11 17.67 -1.59 27.83
C ILE A 11 18.32 -0.20 27.82
N ALA A 12 17.80 0.74 28.60
CA ALA A 12 18.33 2.09 28.65
C ALA A 12 19.76 2.15 29.24
N ALA A 13 20.06 1.31 30.24
CA ALA A 13 21.33 1.34 30.96
C ALA A 13 22.42 0.46 30.33
N GLU A 14 22.05 -0.72 29.83
CA GLU A 14 23.00 -1.79 29.48
C GLU A 14 23.07 -2.07 27.98
N CYS A 15 22.21 -1.47 27.17
CA CYS A 15 22.12 -1.76 25.73
C CYS A 15 22.35 -0.51 24.85
N PRO A 16 23.54 0.13 24.91
CA PRO A 16 23.82 1.39 24.22
C PRO A 16 23.80 1.27 22.68
N HIS A 17 23.91 0.06 22.13
CA HIS A 17 23.91 -0.20 20.70
C HIS A 17 22.51 -0.46 20.09
N ILE A 18 21.46 -0.61 20.91
CA ILE A 18 20.10 -0.79 20.40
C ILE A 18 19.62 0.54 19.82
N SER A 19 19.48 0.62 18.49
CA SER A 19 18.97 1.79 17.77
C SER A 19 17.58 1.56 17.15
N GLU A 20 17.07 0.33 17.19
CA GLU A 20 15.76 -0.02 16.64
C GLU A 20 14.86 -0.59 17.72
N LEU A 21 13.66 0.00 17.88
CA LEU A 21 12.68 -0.42 18.86
C LEU A 21 11.34 -0.71 18.19
N LYS A 22 10.77 -1.88 18.52
CA LYS A 22 9.41 -2.26 18.14
C LYS A 22 8.61 -2.67 19.37
N PHE A 23 7.56 -1.91 19.66
CA PHE A 23 6.61 -2.20 20.73
C PHE A 23 5.31 -2.74 20.14
N SER A 24 5.06 -4.04 20.33
CA SER A 24 3.83 -4.74 19.89
C SER A 24 3.10 -5.42 21.05
N GLY A 25 3.24 -4.86 22.25
CA GLY A 25 2.66 -5.40 23.48
C GLY A 25 3.50 -5.05 24.72
N GLY A 26 3.41 -5.91 25.75
CA GLY A 26 4.07 -5.69 27.03
C GLY A 26 3.19 -4.97 28.06
N LYS A 27 3.70 -4.86 29.29
CA LYS A 27 3.06 -4.10 30.37
C LYS A 27 3.93 -2.88 30.69
N PHE A 28 4.13 -2.04 29.69
CA PHE A 28 4.92 -0.82 29.80
C PHE A 28 4.03 0.34 30.24
N THR A 29 4.51 1.16 31.16
CA THR A 29 3.85 2.41 31.53
C THR A 29 4.39 3.56 30.70
N LYS A 30 3.66 4.67 30.70
CA LYS A 30 4.06 5.91 30.04
C LYS A 30 5.42 6.38 30.55
N ALA A 31 5.58 6.43 31.87
CA ALA A 31 6.81 6.85 32.51
C ALA A 31 8.01 5.97 32.15
N GLY A 32 7.82 4.64 32.07
CA GLY A 32 8.87 3.70 31.67
C GLY A 32 9.34 3.94 30.23
N LEU A 33 8.42 4.17 29.30
CA LEU A 33 8.77 4.44 27.90
C LEU A 33 9.35 5.83 27.70
N GLU A 34 8.86 6.85 28.41
CA GLU A 34 9.47 8.19 28.40
C GLU A 34 10.91 8.17 28.93
N GLN A 35 11.17 7.39 29.99
CA GLN A 35 12.52 7.21 30.50
C GLN A 35 13.43 6.58 29.46
N LEU A 36 12.94 5.56 28.73
CA LEU A 36 13.70 4.96 27.64
C LEU A 36 13.90 5.95 26.47
N ALA A 37 12.88 6.74 26.12
CA ALA A 37 12.96 7.74 25.07
C ALA A 37 14.07 8.77 25.32
N ARG A 38 14.27 9.19 26.58
CA ARG A 38 15.34 10.12 26.98
C ARG A 38 16.76 9.63 26.68
N ARG A 39 16.96 8.33 26.45
CA ARG A 39 18.25 7.80 25.99
C ARG A 39 18.64 8.39 24.63
N GLY A 40 17.67 8.66 23.76
CA GLY A 40 17.90 9.14 22.41
C GLY A 40 18.67 8.17 21.51
N GLY A 41 19.10 8.65 20.34
CA GLY A 41 19.94 7.91 19.40
C GLY A 41 19.25 6.74 18.67
N PHE A 42 17.91 6.70 18.68
CA PHE A 42 17.16 5.67 17.98
C PHE A 42 17.01 6.00 16.49
N ARG A 43 17.34 5.03 15.64
CA ARG A 43 17.14 5.10 14.19
C ARG A 43 15.77 4.63 13.74
N SER A 44 15.12 3.74 14.50
CA SER A 44 13.80 3.21 14.13
C SER A 44 12.92 3.05 15.36
N ILE A 45 11.72 3.62 15.31
CA ILE A 45 10.70 3.47 16.34
C ILE A 45 9.41 2.98 15.68
N THR A 46 8.94 1.81 16.12
CA THR A 46 7.63 1.27 15.79
C THR A 46 6.83 1.06 17.07
N MET A 47 5.66 1.67 17.18
CA MET A 47 4.82 1.58 18.38
C MET A 47 3.36 1.33 18.01
N ASP A 48 2.82 0.19 18.44
CA ASP A 48 1.37 -0.05 18.38
C ASP A 48 0.65 0.84 19.39
N LEU A 49 -0.49 1.42 18.99
CA LEU A 49 -1.33 2.22 19.89
C LEU A 49 -2.12 1.36 20.87
N THR A 50 -2.26 0.05 20.59
CA THR A 50 -2.88 -0.90 21.52
C THR A 50 -1.86 -1.37 22.55
N ASN A 51 -2.02 -0.87 23.78
CA ASN A 51 -1.26 -1.37 24.92
C ASN A 51 -2.19 -1.49 26.14
N PRO A 52 -2.20 -2.62 26.85
CA PRO A 52 -3.09 -2.83 27.99
C PRO A 52 -2.83 -1.89 29.19
N LYS A 53 -1.72 -1.15 29.19
CA LYS A 53 -1.32 -0.24 30.26
C LYS A 53 -1.23 1.23 29.83
N LEU A 54 -1.48 1.55 28.56
CA LEU A 54 -1.48 2.92 28.06
C LEU A 54 -2.84 3.23 27.44
N THR A 55 -3.27 4.47 27.61
CA THR A 55 -4.28 4.99 26.69
C THR A 55 -3.64 5.23 25.32
N PRO A 56 -4.42 5.22 24.22
CA PRO A 56 -3.89 5.54 22.90
C PRO A 56 -3.21 6.92 22.84
N SER A 57 -3.73 7.89 23.60
CA SER A 57 -3.13 9.22 23.76
C SER A 57 -1.76 9.15 24.46
N ASP A 58 -1.58 8.29 25.46
CA ASP A 58 -0.30 8.09 26.11
C ASP A 58 0.72 7.40 25.21
N ALA A 59 0.28 6.44 24.38
CA ALA A 59 1.14 5.82 23.37
C ALA A 59 1.65 6.87 22.37
N LEU A 60 0.77 7.75 21.86
CA LEU A 60 1.16 8.83 20.96
C LEU A 60 2.06 9.87 21.63
N PHE A 61 1.78 10.23 22.88
CA PHE A 61 2.65 11.11 23.66
C PHE A 61 4.06 10.52 23.77
N THR A 62 4.14 9.22 24.05
CA THR A 62 5.40 8.51 24.17
C THR A 62 6.13 8.44 22.83
N LEU A 63 5.43 8.15 21.73
CA LEU A 63 6.00 8.18 20.39
C LEU A 63 6.63 9.54 20.08
N ARG A 64 5.93 10.63 20.40
CA ARG A 64 6.45 12.00 20.27
C ARG A 64 7.67 12.25 21.16
N ALA A 65 7.72 11.67 22.36
CA ALA A 65 8.90 11.74 23.21
C ALA A 65 10.11 11.05 22.56
N PHE A 66 9.94 9.88 21.93
CA PHE A 66 11.01 9.23 21.18
C PHE A 66 11.49 10.08 20.00
N ILE A 67 10.55 10.65 19.24
CA ILE A 67 10.85 11.57 18.12
C ILE A 67 11.67 12.77 18.62
N ALA A 68 11.24 13.40 19.70
CA ALA A 68 11.90 14.59 20.25
C ALA A 68 13.35 14.33 20.72
N HIS A 69 13.64 13.14 21.27
CA HIS A 69 14.97 12.80 21.78
C HIS A 69 15.87 12.09 20.76
N SER A 70 15.36 11.74 19.58
CA SER A 70 16.11 11.04 18.52
C SER A 70 16.01 11.72 17.16
N SER A 71 15.55 12.97 17.10
CA SER A 71 15.23 13.64 15.83
C SER A 71 16.42 13.72 14.86
N ASP A 72 17.63 13.79 15.39
CA ASP A 72 18.87 13.81 14.62
C ASP A 72 19.25 12.46 13.99
N THR A 73 18.75 11.35 14.54
CA THR A 73 19.15 9.98 14.17
C THR A 73 18.01 9.16 13.57
N LEU A 74 16.76 9.61 13.72
CA LEU A 74 15.58 8.84 13.38
C LEU A 74 15.37 8.73 11.86
N GLU A 75 15.33 7.49 11.39
CA GLU A 75 15.10 7.11 9.98
C GLU A 75 13.74 6.46 9.76
N ARG A 76 13.13 5.85 10.79
CA ARG A 76 11.79 5.24 10.70
C ARG A 76 10.91 5.62 11.87
N VAL A 77 9.70 6.08 11.55
CA VAL A 77 8.59 6.22 12.49
C VAL A 77 7.40 5.44 11.97
N SER A 78 6.93 4.50 12.79
CA SER A 78 5.70 3.76 12.53
C SER A 78 4.83 3.69 13.77
N CYS A 79 3.55 3.95 13.59
CA CYS A 79 2.51 3.38 14.44
C CYS A 79 1.42 2.71 13.60
N GLY A 80 1.74 2.40 12.33
CA GLY A 80 0.86 1.68 11.44
C GLY A 80 0.72 0.21 11.84
N ARG A 81 -0.41 -0.38 11.49
CA ARG A 81 -0.63 -1.83 11.66
C ARG A 81 -1.64 -2.36 10.65
N ALA A 82 -1.58 -3.67 10.41
CA ALA A 82 -2.48 -4.33 9.47
C ALA A 82 -3.95 -4.35 9.92
N ALA A 83 -4.19 -4.55 11.22
CA ALA A 83 -5.54 -4.58 11.77
C ALA A 83 -6.09 -3.17 12.01
N PRO A 84 -7.36 -2.88 11.72
CA PRO A 84 -7.93 -1.56 11.99
C PRO A 84 -7.79 -1.15 13.47
N TYR A 85 -7.42 0.11 13.72
CA TYR A 85 -7.50 0.70 15.06
C TYR A 85 -8.95 0.85 15.52
N SER A 86 -9.18 0.71 16.82
CA SER A 86 -10.48 1.01 17.42
C SER A 86 -10.83 2.49 17.22
N PRO A 87 -12.12 2.87 17.26
CA PRO A 87 -12.52 4.27 17.12
C PRO A 87 -11.84 5.21 18.13
N ALA A 88 -11.57 4.74 19.36
CA ALA A 88 -10.88 5.53 20.36
C ALA A 88 -9.40 5.79 20.00
N GLU A 89 -8.72 4.78 19.45
CA GLU A 89 -7.33 4.91 18.98
C GLU A 89 -7.21 5.84 17.78
N ARG A 90 -8.12 5.73 16.81
CA ARG A 90 -8.17 6.62 15.65
C ARG A 90 -8.37 8.08 16.07
N ARG A 91 -9.33 8.35 16.96
CA ARG A 91 -9.56 9.72 17.48
C ARG A 91 -8.36 10.26 18.25
N ALA A 92 -7.69 9.43 19.06
CA ALA A 92 -6.49 9.87 19.76
C ALA A 92 -5.39 10.27 18.77
N PHE A 93 -5.21 9.52 17.69
CA PHE A 93 -4.29 9.89 16.61
C PHE A 93 -4.67 11.22 15.98
N THR A 94 -5.92 11.39 15.54
CA THR A 94 -6.40 12.65 14.95
C THR A 94 -6.14 13.85 15.86
N ASN A 95 -6.43 13.73 17.15
CA ASN A 95 -6.25 14.83 18.11
C ASN A 95 -4.78 15.22 18.31
N ALA A 96 -3.85 14.28 18.11
CA ALA A 96 -2.42 14.50 18.28
C ALA A 96 -1.66 14.71 16.97
N SER A 97 -2.30 14.52 15.81
CA SER A 97 -1.61 14.42 14.52
C SER A 97 -0.87 15.70 14.16
N THR A 98 -1.46 16.86 14.42
CA THR A 98 -0.82 18.16 14.17
C THR A 98 0.50 18.30 14.92
N GLN A 99 0.52 17.98 16.21
CA GLN A 99 1.74 18.06 17.01
C GLN A 99 2.72 16.95 16.62
N LEU A 100 2.24 15.75 16.31
CA LEU A 100 3.08 14.66 15.81
C LEU A 100 3.81 15.08 14.53
N PHE A 101 3.12 15.65 13.55
CA PHE A 101 3.74 16.13 12.32
C PHE A 101 4.72 17.27 12.57
N ASN A 102 4.44 18.19 13.50
CA ASN A 102 5.40 19.23 13.87
C ASN A 102 6.67 18.68 14.51
N ASP A 103 6.59 17.57 15.25
CA ASP A 103 7.76 16.90 15.80
C ASP A 103 8.52 16.12 14.71
N LEU A 104 7.81 15.50 13.76
CA LEU A 104 8.43 14.78 12.64
C LEU A 104 9.25 15.69 11.72
N LYS A 105 8.85 16.95 11.52
CA LYS A 105 9.63 17.96 10.75
C LYS A 105 11.04 18.20 11.32
N LYS A 106 11.33 17.76 12.54
CA LYS A 106 12.69 17.85 13.12
C LYS A 106 13.58 16.69 12.68
N CYS A 107 13.01 15.67 12.05
CA CYS A 107 13.69 14.43 11.66
C CYS A 107 14.19 14.51 10.21
N ALA A 108 15.33 15.18 9.99
CA ALA A 108 15.88 15.38 8.66
C ALA A 108 16.30 14.05 7.97
N ASN A 109 16.63 13.03 8.76
CA ASN A 109 17.07 11.72 8.28
C ASN A 109 15.93 10.73 8.04
N LEU A 110 14.67 11.16 8.18
CA LEU A 110 13.51 10.29 8.11
C LEU A 110 13.34 9.70 6.70
N LYS A 111 13.29 8.37 6.63
CA LYS A 111 13.12 7.57 5.41
C LYS A 111 11.78 6.86 5.35
N VAL A 112 11.22 6.47 6.50
CA VAL A 112 9.99 5.67 6.55
C VAL A 112 8.96 6.34 7.45
N LEU A 113 7.80 6.61 6.87
CA LEU A 113 6.59 7.06 7.56
C LEU A 113 5.50 6.02 7.35
N ASP A 114 5.08 5.37 8.43
CA ASP A 114 3.99 4.39 8.39
C ASP A 114 2.91 4.70 9.42
N PHE A 115 1.78 5.16 8.90
CA PHE A 115 0.55 5.48 9.64
C PHE A 115 -0.63 4.71 9.06
N THR A 116 -0.39 3.50 8.56
CA THR A 116 -1.44 2.60 8.09
C THR A 116 -2.53 2.42 9.16
N ASN A 117 -3.81 2.54 8.77
CA ASN A 117 -4.99 2.49 9.66
C ASN A 117 -5.07 3.59 10.74
N CYS A 118 -4.21 4.61 10.75
CA CYS A 118 -4.23 5.65 11.76
C CYS A 118 -5.24 6.77 11.46
N GLY A 119 -5.82 7.33 12.51
CA GLY A 119 -6.60 8.56 12.43
C GLY A 119 -8.00 8.43 11.82
N GLU A 120 -8.71 9.55 11.87
CA GLU A 120 -10.04 9.81 11.34
C GLU A 120 -10.09 11.29 10.90
N ASP A 121 -10.38 11.57 9.62
CA ASP A 121 -10.37 12.93 9.05
C ASP A 121 -9.06 13.72 9.29
N VAL A 122 -7.93 13.11 8.92
CA VAL A 122 -6.61 13.68 9.23
C VAL A 122 -6.16 14.70 8.19
N ARG A 123 -5.54 15.78 8.66
CA ARG A 123 -4.84 16.78 7.84
C ARG A 123 -3.37 16.43 7.72
N PHE A 124 -2.92 16.10 6.51
CA PHE A 124 -1.56 15.67 6.20
C PHE A 124 -0.72 16.83 5.60
N PRO A 125 0.34 17.29 6.28
CA PRO A 125 1.13 18.44 5.83
C PRO A 125 2.21 18.03 4.83
N LEU A 126 1.80 17.58 3.64
CA LEU A 126 2.68 17.03 2.59
C LEU A 126 3.89 17.91 2.30
N TYR A 127 3.65 19.18 1.95
CA TYR A 127 4.70 20.08 1.46
C TYR A 127 5.73 20.43 2.54
N GLU A 128 5.28 20.55 3.80
CA GLU A 128 6.21 20.76 4.90
C GLU A 128 7.06 19.51 5.17
N LEU A 129 6.45 18.32 5.15
CA LEU A 129 7.20 17.07 5.32
C LEU A 129 8.18 16.83 4.16
N GLN A 130 7.83 17.22 2.94
CA GLN A 130 8.73 17.21 1.79
C GLN A 130 9.97 18.08 2.05
N ARG A 131 9.76 19.34 2.49
CA ARG A 131 10.86 20.26 2.80
C ARG A 131 11.74 19.80 3.96
N TYR A 132 11.13 19.33 5.05
CA TYR A 132 11.85 19.04 6.29
C TYR A 132 12.34 17.59 6.42
N CYS A 133 11.74 16.66 5.68
CA CYS A 133 12.11 15.26 5.63
C CYS A 133 12.35 14.85 4.16
N PRO A 134 13.39 15.39 3.49
CA PRO A 134 13.60 15.20 2.05
C PRO A 134 14.04 13.77 1.68
N HIS A 135 14.39 12.95 2.67
CA HIS A 135 14.90 11.60 2.50
C HIS A 135 13.85 10.51 2.62
N VAL A 136 12.56 10.86 2.64
CA VAL A 136 11.48 9.85 2.70
C VAL A 136 11.53 8.96 1.45
N GLU A 137 11.55 7.66 1.72
CA GLU A 137 11.62 6.56 0.76
C GLU A 137 10.35 5.70 0.82
N GLU A 138 9.70 5.60 1.99
CA GLU A 138 8.46 4.85 2.16
C GLU A 138 7.40 5.70 2.85
N LEU A 139 6.28 5.93 2.15
CA LEU A 139 5.08 6.56 2.67
C LEU A 139 3.94 5.53 2.70
N ARG A 140 3.56 5.10 3.90
CA ARG A 140 2.49 4.11 4.11
C ARG A 140 1.32 4.74 4.86
N LEU A 141 0.28 5.05 4.12
CA LEU A 141 -0.95 5.71 4.55
C LEU A 141 -2.21 4.93 4.10
N ASN A 142 -2.08 3.62 3.82
CA ASN A 142 -3.25 2.79 3.57
C ASN A 142 -4.23 2.89 4.75
N TYR A 143 -5.49 3.18 4.46
CA TYR A 143 -6.57 3.34 5.44
C TYR A 143 -6.39 4.53 6.40
N PHE A 144 -5.46 5.43 6.11
CA PHE A 144 -5.22 6.63 6.90
C PHE A 144 -6.44 7.56 6.87
N GLY A 145 -6.78 8.14 8.02
CA GLY A 145 -7.95 9.01 8.15
C GLY A 145 -9.31 8.29 8.13
N GLY A 146 -9.33 6.96 8.11
CA GLY A 146 -10.56 6.17 8.26
C GLY A 146 -11.58 6.37 7.14
N ASP A 147 -12.87 6.19 7.45
CA ASP A 147 -13.98 6.35 6.49
C ASP A 147 -14.07 7.77 5.89
N PRO A 148 -13.84 8.85 6.65
CA PRO A 148 -13.76 10.21 6.08
C PRO A 148 -12.54 10.43 5.17
N GLY A 149 -11.49 9.61 5.30
CA GLY A 149 -10.21 9.76 4.63
C GLY A 149 -9.36 10.87 5.25
N TRP A 150 -8.42 11.40 4.47
CA TRP A 150 -7.48 12.43 4.88
C TRP A 150 -7.29 13.46 3.78
N THR A 151 -6.84 14.66 4.12
CA THR A 151 -6.63 15.75 3.16
C THR A 151 -5.21 16.28 3.24
N ILE A 152 -4.64 16.65 2.08
CA ILE A 152 -3.38 17.39 2.04
C ILE A 152 -3.67 18.83 2.48
N VAL A 153 -2.86 19.35 3.40
CA VAL A 153 -2.93 20.76 3.82
C VAL A 153 -1.74 21.56 3.31
N GLY A 154 -2.00 22.82 2.98
CA GLY A 154 -1.04 23.73 2.36
C GLY A 154 -1.10 23.69 0.83
N HIS A 155 -0.19 24.45 0.22
CA HIS A 155 -0.05 24.54 -1.23
C HIS A 155 1.39 24.24 -1.61
N ALA A 156 1.59 23.76 -2.84
CA ALA A 156 2.93 23.58 -3.40
C ALA A 156 3.70 24.90 -3.31
N PRO A 157 4.84 24.93 -2.63
CA PRO A 157 5.62 26.16 -2.50
C PRO A 157 6.36 26.45 -3.81
N VAL A 158 6.94 27.65 -3.92
CA VAL A 158 7.68 28.08 -5.13
C VAL A 158 8.90 27.19 -5.40
N ASP A 159 9.51 26.64 -4.34
CA ASP A 159 10.65 25.71 -4.35
C ASP A 159 10.22 24.22 -4.31
N PHE A 160 8.99 23.90 -4.75
CA PHE A 160 8.45 22.55 -4.69
C PHE A 160 9.35 21.50 -5.39
N GLU A 161 9.95 21.87 -6.52
CA GLU A 161 10.81 20.95 -7.29
C GLU A 161 12.09 20.59 -6.52
N ASP A 162 12.58 21.47 -5.66
CA ASP A 162 13.78 21.26 -4.85
C ASP A 162 13.48 20.51 -3.54
N THR A 163 12.21 20.46 -3.14
CA THR A 163 11.77 19.89 -1.86
C THR A 163 11.05 18.54 -2.01
N CYS A 164 10.82 18.06 -3.23
CA CYS A 164 10.13 16.79 -3.47
C CYS A 164 10.90 15.54 -2.98
N TRP A 165 10.17 14.47 -2.68
CA TRP A 165 10.74 13.19 -2.26
C TRP A 165 11.27 12.38 -3.44
N ARG A 166 12.46 12.72 -3.92
CA ARG A 166 13.06 12.09 -5.13
C ARG A 166 13.39 10.60 -4.99
N LYS A 167 13.47 10.10 -3.75
CA LYS A 167 13.83 8.71 -3.44
C LYS A 167 12.64 7.85 -2.99
N LEU A 168 11.41 8.35 -3.16
CA LEU A 168 10.21 7.61 -2.77
C LEU A 168 10.08 6.32 -3.59
N ARG A 169 10.21 5.17 -2.93
CA ARG A 169 10.07 3.83 -3.51
C ARG A 169 8.71 3.19 -3.21
N VAL A 170 8.08 3.54 -2.09
CA VAL A 170 6.80 2.97 -1.66
C VAL A 170 5.81 4.10 -1.40
N CYS A 171 4.68 4.08 -2.10
CA CYS A 171 3.55 4.96 -1.88
C CYS A 171 2.27 4.14 -1.73
N GLU A 172 1.75 4.07 -0.51
CA GLU A 172 0.51 3.35 -0.19
C GLU A 172 -0.50 4.36 0.39
N VAL A 173 -1.60 4.62 -0.33
CA VAL A 173 -2.61 5.63 0.03
C VAL A 173 -4.05 5.13 -0.16
N ALA A 174 -4.25 3.82 -0.15
CA ALA A 174 -5.56 3.19 -0.32
C ALA A 174 -6.59 3.65 0.72
N VAL A 175 -7.87 3.69 0.32
CA VAL A 175 -8.98 4.10 1.19
C VAL A 175 -9.33 3.04 2.21
N ALA A 176 -9.79 3.46 3.40
CA ALA A 176 -10.24 2.58 4.47
C ALA A 176 -11.21 1.49 3.98
N MET A 177 -11.08 0.27 4.49
CA MET A 177 -12.02 -0.81 4.23
C MET A 177 -12.66 -1.27 5.54
N GLU A 178 -13.98 -1.24 5.59
CA GLU A 178 -14.76 -1.68 6.74
C GLU A 178 -15.58 -2.92 6.38
N THR A 179 -15.53 -3.92 7.26
CA THR A 179 -16.42 -5.09 7.17
C THR A 179 -17.72 -4.76 7.88
N THR A 180 -18.84 -4.90 7.18
CA THR A 180 -20.20 -4.68 7.69
C THR A 180 -20.96 -6.00 7.70
N SER A 181 -22.13 -6.03 8.33
CA SER A 181 -23.01 -7.23 8.34
C SER A 181 -23.49 -7.64 6.93
N VAL A 182 -23.44 -6.73 5.96
CA VAL A 182 -23.92 -6.95 4.59
C VAL A 182 -22.80 -7.07 3.55
N GLY A 183 -21.52 -7.05 3.98
CA GLY A 183 -20.36 -7.15 3.11
C GLY A 183 -19.30 -6.10 3.41
N TYR A 184 -18.53 -5.69 2.41
CA TYR A 184 -17.45 -4.72 2.57
C TYR A 184 -17.87 -3.34 2.11
N ARG A 185 -17.44 -2.32 2.85
CA ARG A 185 -17.59 -0.91 2.50
C ARG A 185 -16.20 -0.28 2.42
N LEU A 186 -15.96 0.44 1.34
CA LEU A 186 -14.77 1.25 1.17
C LEU A 186 -15.10 2.69 1.56
N GLY A 187 -14.18 3.32 2.28
CA GLY A 187 -14.26 4.71 2.71
C GLY A 187 -14.07 5.70 1.57
N ARG A 188 -13.95 6.97 1.94
CA ARG A 188 -13.76 8.08 0.99
C ARG A 188 -12.29 8.28 0.68
N SER A 189 -11.99 8.52 -0.60
CA SER A 189 -10.70 9.09 -1.01
C SER A 189 -10.86 10.59 -1.15
N ASN A 190 -10.07 11.38 -0.43
CA ASN A 190 -9.91 12.81 -0.79
C ASN A 190 -8.62 13.05 -1.58
N ILE A 191 -7.90 11.98 -1.92
CA ILE A 191 -6.77 12.05 -2.85
C ILE A 191 -7.31 12.07 -4.28
N ASN A 192 -6.93 13.13 -5.00
CA ASN A 192 -7.20 13.38 -6.40
C ASN A 192 -5.88 13.42 -7.18
N ASP A 193 -5.97 13.68 -8.49
CA ASP A 193 -4.80 13.73 -9.39
C ASP A 193 -3.72 14.68 -8.89
N ALA A 194 -4.09 15.92 -8.55
CA ALA A 194 -3.14 16.92 -8.08
C ALA A 194 -2.40 16.46 -6.82
N GLY A 195 -3.13 15.93 -5.84
CA GLY A 195 -2.55 15.45 -4.59
C GLY A 195 -1.58 14.29 -4.80
N LEU A 196 -1.95 13.31 -5.62
CA LEU A 196 -1.08 12.16 -5.86
C LEU A 196 0.13 12.52 -6.74
N ILE A 197 -0.04 13.39 -7.74
CA ILE A 197 1.08 13.94 -8.52
C ILE A 197 2.05 14.69 -7.60
N SER A 198 1.55 15.48 -6.64
CA SER A 198 2.42 16.17 -5.68
C SER A 198 3.23 15.22 -4.79
N ILE A 199 2.68 14.06 -4.45
CA ILE A 199 3.39 13.02 -3.67
C ILE A 199 4.47 12.37 -4.53
N LEU A 200 4.14 12.01 -5.77
CA LEU A 200 5.00 11.24 -6.68
C LEU A 200 5.99 12.12 -7.48
N TYR A 201 5.90 13.45 -7.34
CA TYR A 201 6.77 14.35 -8.08
C TYR A 201 8.25 14.05 -7.81
N GLY A 202 9.04 13.88 -8.87
CA GLY A 202 10.47 13.58 -8.78
C GLY A 202 10.84 12.17 -8.32
N SER A 203 9.88 11.31 -7.97
CA SER A 203 10.11 9.89 -7.59
C SER A 203 9.60 8.87 -8.60
N VAL A 204 9.10 9.35 -9.74
CA VAL A 204 8.51 8.48 -10.75
C VAL A 204 9.51 7.48 -11.31
N GLU A 205 10.83 7.67 -11.22
CA GLU A 205 11.80 6.66 -11.66
C GLU A 205 12.20 5.67 -10.54
N THR A 206 11.94 6.01 -9.28
CA THR A 206 12.37 5.23 -8.10
C THR A 206 11.25 4.43 -7.46
N LEU A 207 9.99 4.66 -7.85
CA LEU A 207 8.84 3.97 -7.28
C LEU A 207 8.84 2.48 -7.64
N GLU A 208 8.70 1.64 -6.62
CA GLU A 208 8.62 0.18 -6.68
C GLU A 208 7.22 -0.32 -6.32
N VAL A 209 6.53 0.36 -5.40
CA VAL A 209 5.20 -0.02 -4.92
C VAL A 209 4.25 1.18 -4.97
N LEU A 210 3.11 0.98 -5.63
CA LEU A 210 2.01 1.93 -5.66
C LEU A 210 0.69 1.25 -5.29
N ASP A 211 0.09 1.65 -4.16
CA ASP A 211 -1.26 1.23 -3.76
C ASP A 211 -2.19 2.44 -3.67
N VAL A 212 -3.13 2.52 -4.61
CA VAL A 212 -4.15 3.57 -4.72
C VAL A 212 -5.56 2.98 -4.67
N THR A 213 -5.70 1.81 -4.07
CA THR A 213 -6.97 1.07 -4.04
C THR A 213 -8.10 1.93 -3.47
N GLY A 214 -9.19 2.04 -4.23
CA GLY A 214 -10.38 2.82 -3.87
C GLY A 214 -10.25 4.34 -4.01
N CYS A 215 -9.13 4.85 -4.54
CA CYS A 215 -8.97 6.26 -4.89
C CYS A 215 -9.80 6.63 -6.14
N SER A 216 -11.13 6.72 -5.98
CA SER A 216 -12.07 6.93 -7.09
C SER A 216 -12.07 8.35 -7.68
N ASN A 217 -11.42 9.31 -7.02
CA ASN A 217 -11.28 10.69 -7.48
C ASN A 217 -10.06 10.91 -8.40
N LEU A 218 -9.34 9.84 -8.71
CA LEU A 218 -8.29 9.87 -9.73
C LEU A 218 -8.94 9.89 -11.12
N GLY A 219 -8.39 10.66 -12.04
CA GLY A 219 -8.80 10.70 -13.45
C GLY A 219 -8.25 9.52 -14.27
N ASN A 220 -8.50 9.54 -15.57
CA ASN A 220 -7.81 8.65 -16.50
C ASN A 220 -6.37 9.19 -16.70
N TRP A 221 -5.40 8.43 -16.21
CA TRP A 221 -4.00 8.84 -16.21
C TRP A 221 -3.27 8.51 -17.52
N SER A 222 -3.96 7.93 -18.53
CA SER A 222 -3.33 7.31 -19.73
C SER A 222 -2.33 8.23 -20.42
N SER A 223 -2.51 9.55 -20.32
CA SER A 223 -1.67 10.58 -20.95
C SER A 223 -0.86 11.47 -19.99
N VAL A 224 -1.00 11.35 -18.67
CA VAL A 224 -0.42 12.31 -17.70
C VAL A 224 0.64 11.67 -16.83
N VAL A 225 0.33 10.51 -16.25
CA VAL A 225 1.22 9.79 -15.35
C VAL A 225 1.75 8.53 -16.02
N TRP A 226 0.95 7.85 -16.85
CA TRP A 226 1.38 6.58 -17.47
C TRP A 226 2.41 6.75 -18.59
N ASP A 227 2.56 7.90 -19.23
CA ASP A 227 3.72 8.11 -20.13
C ASP A 227 5.04 8.27 -19.36
N LYS A 228 4.96 8.50 -18.05
CA LYS A 228 6.11 8.77 -17.18
C LYS A 228 6.32 7.72 -16.10
N LEU A 229 5.41 6.76 -15.92
CA LEU A 229 5.43 5.81 -14.80
C LEU A 229 6.76 5.03 -14.71
N PRO A 230 7.18 4.62 -13.50
CA PRO A 230 8.47 3.98 -13.27
C PRO A 230 8.59 2.67 -14.03
N THR A 231 9.72 2.50 -14.72
CA THR A 231 10.19 1.21 -15.20
C THR A 231 10.50 0.22 -14.06
N ASN A 232 10.70 0.75 -12.84
CA ASN A 232 11.04 -0.02 -11.64
C ASN A 232 9.83 -0.49 -10.83
N LEU A 233 8.60 -0.22 -11.27
CA LEU A 233 7.42 -0.62 -10.51
C LEU A 233 7.31 -2.15 -10.44
N ILE A 234 7.28 -2.68 -9.21
CA ILE A 234 7.19 -4.10 -8.87
C ILE A 234 5.75 -4.47 -8.53
N GLU A 235 5.04 -3.59 -7.83
CA GLU A 235 3.68 -3.81 -7.37
C GLU A 235 2.77 -2.62 -7.64
N LEU A 236 1.64 -2.90 -8.28
CA LEU A 236 0.56 -1.94 -8.53
C LEU A 236 -0.76 -2.50 -8.01
N ARG A 237 -1.39 -1.77 -7.09
CA ARG A 237 -2.76 -2.03 -6.64
C ARG A 237 -3.64 -0.81 -6.91
N CYS A 238 -4.68 -0.99 -7.72
CA CYS A 238 -5.52 0.11 -8.18
C CYS A 238 -6.98 -0.29 -8.33
N ALA A 239 -7.44 -1.32 -7.59
CA ALA A 239 -8.83 -1.74 -7.60
C ALA A 239 -9.77 -0.57 -7.25
N ARG A 240 -10.93 -0.50 -7.92
CA ARG A 240 -11.91 0.60 -7.78
C ARG A 240 -11.34 1.99 -8.03
N THR A 241 -10.51 2.10 -9.06
CA THR A 241 -10.07 3.37 -9.65
C THR A 241 -10.29 3.30 -11.17
N PRO A 242 -10.28 4.43 -11.89
CA PRO A 242 -10.29 4.40 -13.36
C PRO A 242 -9.09 3.67 -13.99
N LEU A 243 -8.05 3.40 -13.19
CA LEU A 243 -6.88 2.62 -13.58
C LEU A 243 -7.17 1.10 -13.69
N ALA A 244 -8.30 0.64 -13.17
CA ALA A 244 -8.78 -0.74 -13.32
C ALA A 244 -9.70 -0.87 -14.56
N SER A 245 -9.18 -0.53 -15.74
CA SER A 245 -9.90 -0.56 -17.03
C SER A 245 -9.04 -1.14 -18.15
N ASP A 246 -9.65 -1.60 -19.25
CA ASP A 246 -8.93 -2.17 -20.39
C ASP A 246 -7.84 -1.26 -20.98
N GLU A 247 -8.13 0.03 -21.13
CA GLU A 247 -7.16 1.01 -21.64
C GLU A 247 -5.95 1.16 -20.73
N ALA A 248 -6.20 1.34 -19.43
CA ALA A 248 -5.15 1.50 -18.44
C ALA A 248 -4.28 0.23 -18.34
N VAL A 249 -4.90 -0.95 -18.25
CA VAL A 249 -4.18 -2.23 -18.16
C VAL A 249 -3.33 -2.47 -19.40
N ARG A 250 -3.88 -2.22 -20.59
CA ARG A 250 -3.12 -2.33 -21.84
C ARG A 250 -1.88 -1.45 -21.79
N HIS A 251 -2.04 -0.21 -21.33
CA HIS A 251 -0.93 0.74 -21.23
C HIS A 251 0.12 0.31 -20.19
N VAL A 252 -0.30 -0.10 -18.99
CA VAL A 252 0.58 -0.61 -17.91
C VAL A 252 1.45 -1.76 -18.44
N LEU A 253 0.81 -2.73 -19.09
CA LEU A 253 1.48 -3.92 -19.59
C LEU A 253 2.33 -3.66 -20.84
N ALA A 254 2.03 -2.61 -21.62
CA ALA A 254 2.75 -2.28 -22.86
C ALA A 254 3.99 -1.42 -22.64
N HIS A 255 3.88 -0.40 -21.78
CA HIS A 255 4.87 0.67 -21.73
C HIS A 255 5.72 0.70 -20.46
N LEU A 256 5.29 0.05 -19.38
CA LEU A 256 5.67 0.59 -18.08
C LEU A 256 6.42 -0.31 -17.13
N CYS A 257 6.37 -1.63 -17.26
CA CYS A 257 6.97 -2.42 -16.20
C CYS A 257 7.47 -3.78 -16.67
N PRO A 258 8.66 -3.86 -17.29
CA PRO A 258 9.37 -5.14 -17.40
C PRO A 258 9.55 -5.79 -16.02
N SER A 259 9.58 -4.99 -14.96
CA SER A 259 9.76 -5.41 -13.57
C SER A 259 8.48 -5.69 -12.77
N LEU A 260 7.28 -5.44 -13.32
CA LEU A 260 6.03 -5.61 -12.55
C LEU A 260 5.76 -7.08 -12.28
N GLN A 261 5.66 -7.41 -11.00
CA GLN A 261 5.43 -8.76 -10.50
C GLN A 261 4.01 -8.93 -9.98
N HIS A 262 3.40 -7.86 -9.46
CA HIS A 262 2.10 -7.93 -8.80
C HIS A 262 1.15 -6.85 -9.33
N LEU A 263 0.04 -7.27 -9.94
CA LEU A 263 -1.00 -6.39 -10.44
C LEU A 263 -2.36 -6.74 -9.81
N GLU A 264 -2.89 -5.83 -9.00
CA GLU A 264 -4.20 -5.98 -8.35
C GLU A 264 -5.21 -4.96 -8.90
N LEU A 265 -6.11 -5.45 -9.77
CA LEU A 265 -7.19 -4.65 -10.39
C LEU A 265 -8.54 -4.83 -9.69
N SER A 266 -8.61 -5.80 -8.78
CA SER A 266 -9.81 -6.16 -8.00
C SER A 266 -9.43 -6.39 -6.55
N CYS A 267 -10.33 -6.11 -5.62
CA CYS A 267 -10.17 -6.47 -4.22
C CYS A 267 -11.46 -7.09 -3.67
N VAL A 268 -11.44 -7.55 -2.42
CA VAL A 268 -12.61 -8.15 -1.76
C VAL A 268 -13.85 -7.25 -1.74
N ALA A 269 -13.66 -5.94 -1.81
CA ALA A 269 -14.74 -4.95 -1.81
C ALA A 269 -15.10 -4.42 -3.21
N ALA A 270 -14.36 -4.79 -4.26
CA ALA A 270 -14.56 -4.24 -5.59
C ALA A 270 -14.12 -5.22 -6.69
N ALA A 271 -15.06 -5.56 -7.56
CA ALA A 271 -14.81 -6.33 -8.78
C ALA A 271 -14.14 -5.47 -9.87
N ALA A 272 -13.31 -6.10 -10.69
CA ALA A 272 -12.68 -5.50 -11.87
C ALA A 272 -13.64 -5.47 -13.07
N THR A 273 -14.82 -4.86 -12.93
CA THR A 273 -15.92 -4.95 -13.91
C THR A 273 -15.63 -4.33 -15.27
N HIS A 274 -14.64 -3.44 -15.34
CA HIS A 274 -14.22 -2.74 -16.57
C HIS A 274 -12.99 -3.39 -17.25
N VAL A 275 -12.62 -4.58 -16.78
CA VAL A 275 -11.54 -5.37 -17.36
C VAL A 275 -12.14 -6.55 -18.11
N THR A 276 -11.84 -6.63 -19.40
CA THR A 276 -12.31 -7.63 -20.36
C THR A 276 -11.12 -8.27 -21.06
N ASP A 277 -11.36 -9.09 -22.08
CA ASP A 277 -10.30 -9.64 -22.91
C ASP A 277 -9.47 -8.54 -23.62
N ASP A 278 -10.05 -7.37 -23.89
CA ASP A 278 -9.42 -6.27 -24.65
C ASP A 278 -8.27 -5.57 -23.91
N ALA A 279 -8.21 -5.70 -22.58
CA ALA A 279 -7.04 -5.35 -21.78
C ALA A 279 -5.78 -6.10 -22.24
N PHE A 280 -5.96 -7.35 -22.69
CA PHE A 280 -4.86 -8.28 -22.90
C PHE A 280 -4.63 -8.62 -24.38
N THR A 281 -5.65 -8.48 -25.25
CA THR A 281 -5.57 -8.78 -26.69
C THR A 281 -4.28 -8.28 -27.39
N PRO A 282 -3.80 -7.03 -27.19
CA PRO A 282 -2.60 -6.53 -27.86
C PRO A 282 -1.32 -7.24 -27.45
N HIS A 283 -1.27 -7.77 -26.23
CA HIS A 283 -0.11 -8.51 -25.69
C HIS A 283 0.01 -9.91 -26.27
N PHE A 284 -0.99 -10.35 -27.02
CA PHE A 284 -1.10 -11.69 -27.58
C PHE A 284 -0.67 -11.76 -29.05
N ALA A 285 -0.39 -10.63 -29.70
CA ALA A 285 0.07 -10.62 -31.09
C ALA A 285 1.51 -11.17 -31.21
N PRO A 286 1.84 -11.92 -32.27
CA PRO A 286 3.22 -12.31 -32.55
C PRO A 286 4.15 -11.09 -32.57
N GLY A 287 5.24 -11.15 -31.82
CA GLY A 287 6.18 -10.02 -31.71
C GLY A 287 5.75 -8.91 -30.73
N SER A 288 4.79 -9.17 -29.83
CA SER A 288 4.26 -8.20 -28.86
C SER A 288 5.28 -7.63 -27.84
N GLY A 289 6.59 -7.91 -27.96
CA GLY A 289 7.66 -7.49 -27.05
C GLY A 289 8.28 -8.62 -26.20
N PRO A 290 9.13 -8.29 -25.21
CA PRO A 290 9.74 -9.28 -24.31
C PRO A 290 8.73 -9.91 -23.34
N PRO A 291 9.05 -11.06 -22.71
CA PRO A 291 8.25 -11.64 -21.63
C PRO A 291 8.10 -10.69 -20.44
N LEU A 292 6.96 -10.74 -19.76
CA LEU A 292 6.68 -9.93 -18.57
C LEU A 292 7.07 -10.67 -17.29
N ALA A 293 7.56 -9.93 -16.27
CA ALA A 293 7.90 -10.47 -14.96
C ALA A 293 6.70 -10.77 -14.05
N LEU A 294 5.47 -10.64 -14.57
CA LEU A 294 4.24 -10.74 -13.79
C LEU A 294 4.10 -12.12 -13.13
N GLN A 295 3.94 -12.13 -11.81
CA GLN A 295 3.83 -13.34 -10.98
C GLN A 295 2.42 -13.52 -10.42
N THR A 296 1.76 -12.42 -10.07
CA THR A 296 0.42 -12.41 -9.46
C THR A 296 -0.47 -11.42 -10.18
N LEU A 297 -1.66 -11.87 -10.57
CA LEU A 297 -2.67 -11.04 -11.22
C LEU A 297 -4.04 -11.22 -10.55
N ARG A 298 -4.70 -10.14 -10.14
CA ARG A 298 -6.05 -10.21 -9.56
C ARG A 298 -7.07 -9.52 -10.42
N LEU A 299 -8.03 -10.32 -10.90
CA LEU A 299 -9.08 -9.94 -11.84
C LEU A 299 -10.47 -10.36 -11.34
N ALA A 300 -10.65 -10.49 -10.03
CA ALA A 300 -11.90 -10.95 -9.45
C ALA A 300 -13.08 -10.12 -9.96
N GLY A 301 -14.14 -10.80 -10.41
CA GLY A 301 -15.36 -10.19 -10.95
C GLY A 301 -15.22 -9.50 -12.30
N SER A 302 -14.08 -9.65 -12.99
CA SER A 302 -13.89 -9.19 -14.36
C SER A 302 -14.70 -9.99 -15.40
N ALA A 303 -14.77 -9.45 -16.62
CA ALA A 303 -15.43 -10.07 -17.76
C ALA A 303 -14.48 -10.89 -18.65
N VAL A 304 -13.30 -11.25 -18.15
CA VAL A 304 -12.35 -12.08 -18.90
C VAL A 304 -12.92 -13.47 -19.19
N SER A 305 -12.73 -13.92 -20.42
CA SER A 305 -13.21 -15.21 -20.91
C SER A 305 -12.13 -16.30 -20.79
N GLU A 306 -12.53 -17.56 -21.01
CA GLU A 306 -11.56 -18.66 -21.09
C GLU A 306 -10.57 -18.49 -22.26
N ARG A 307 -10.92 -17.70 -23.29
CA ARG A 307 -10.00 -17.35 -24.39
C ARG A 307 -8.85 -16.50 -23.86
N ALA A 308 -9.14 -15.40 -23.15
CA ALA A 308 -8.09 -14.59 -22.53
C ALA A 308 -7.28 -15.39 -21.51
N LEU A 309 -7.94 -16.25 -20.72
CA LEU A 309 -7.25 -17.07 -19.72
C LEU A 309 -6.24 -18.04 -20.36
N ARG A 310 -6.57 -18.68 -21.49
CA ARG A 310 -5.61 -19.55 -22.20
C ARG A 310 -4.34 -18.80 -22.56
N VAL A 311 -4.47 -17.54 -22.97
CA VAL A 311 -3.32 -16.72 -23.36
C VAL A 311 -2.57 -16.14 -22.16
N LEU A 312 -3.28 -15.78 -21.09
CA LEU A 312 -2.64 -15.40 -19.82
C LEU A 312 -1.82 -16.55 -19.22
N CYS A 313 -2.21 -17.79 -19.50
CA CYS A 313 -1.46 -18.99 -19.13
C CYS A 313 -0.40 -19.41 -20.18
N ASP A 314 -0.09 -18.56 -21.18
CA ASP A 314 0.82 -18.84 -22.30
C ASP A 314 2.16 -18.07 -22.20
N ALA A 315 3.03 -18.24 -23.20
CA ALA A 315 4.47 -17.92 -23.21
C ALA A 315 4.87 -16.47 -22.86
N ARG A 316 3.95 -15.50 -22.98
CA ARG A 316 4.21 -14.08 -22.63
C ARG A 316 4.25 -13.80 -21.14
N PHE A 317 3.67 -14.68 -20.33
CA PHE A 317 3.62 -14.59 -18.87
C PHE A 317 4.29 -15.81 -18.23
N PRO A 318 5.58 -16.09 -18.54
CA PRO A 318 6.25 -17.33 -18.13
C PRO A 318 6.46 -17.43 -16.61
N HIS A 319 6.33 -16.31 -15.91
CA HIS A 319 6.51 -16.22 -14.46
C HIS A 319 5.20 -16.15 -13.69
N LEU A 320 4.04 -16.15 -14.36
CA LEU A 320 2.75 -16.07 -13.71
C LEU A 320 2.50 -17.37 -12.92
N ARG A 321 2.26 -17.21 -11.62
CA ARG A 321 2.05 -18.32 -10.68
C ARG A 321 0.65 -18.31 -10.11
N ALA A 322 0.10 -17.14 -9.82
CA ALA A 322 -1.19 -17.01 -9.17
C ALA A 322 -2.09 -16.02 -9.92
N ILE A 323 -3.32 -16.45 -10.22
CA ILE A 323 -4.36 -15.58 -10.75
C ILE A 323 -5.64 -15.68 -9.92
N ASP A 324 -6.16 -14.54 -9.46
CA ASP A 324 -7.47 -14.46 -8.79
C ASP A 324 -8.54 -14.18 -9.84
N LEU A 325 -9.39 -15.19 -10.07
CA LEU A 325 -10.52 -15.16 -11.01
C LEU A 325 -11.85 -15.39 -10.28
N SER A 326 -11.86 -15.16 -8.96
CA SER A 326 -13.07 -15.28 -8.15
C SER A 326 -14.16 -14.38 -8.73
N ALA A 327 -15.42 -14.83 -8.70
CA ALA A 327 -16.58 -14.09 -9.24
C ALA A 327 -16.56 -13.71 -10.75
N CYS A 328 -15.58 -14.13 -11.57
CA CYS A 328 -15.59 -13.92 -13.02
C CYS A 328 -16.71 -14.75 -13.69
N ARG A 329 -17.82 -14.08 -14.03
CA ARG A 329 -19.06 -14.76 -14.49
C ARG A 329 -18.92 -15.43 -15.86
N ALA A 330 -18.02 -14.93 -16.71
CA ALA A 330 -17.76 -15.47 -18.04
C ALA A 330 -17.00 -16.82 -18.03
N LEU A 331 -16.40 -17.21 -16.90
CA LEU A 331 -15.64 -18.46 -16.77
C LEU A 331 -16.52 -19.65 -16.36
N SER A 332 -16.07 -20.88 -16.62
CA SER A 332 -16.74 -22.06 -16.08
C SER A 332 -16.62 -22.16 -14.55
N ARG A 333 -17.55 -22.90 -13.93
CA ARG A 333 -17.55 -23.14 -12.47
C ARG A 333 -16.25 -23.83 -12.00
N THR A 334 -15.70 -24.72 -12.81
CA THR A 334 -14.45 -25.44 -12.54
C THR A 334 -13.28 -24.48 -12.43
N ILE A 335 -13.12 -23.58 -13.40
CA ILE A 335 -12.05 -22.57 -13.41
C ILE A 335 -12.15 -21.65 -12.19
N ARG A 336 -13.36 -21.13 -11.90
CA ARG A 336 -13.57 -20.30 -10.71
C ARG A 336 -13.23 -21.03 -9.40
N ARG A 337 -13.58 -22.31 -9.28
CA ARG A 337 -13.28 -23.10 -8.08
C ARG A 337 -11.77 -23.28 -7.90
N ILE A 338 -11.04 -23.61 -8.97
CA ILE A 338 -9.57 -23.71 -8.93
C ILE A 338 -8.96 -22.38 -8.46
N ALA A 339 -9.43 -21.26 -9.00
CA ALA A 339 -8.94 -19.94 -8.61
C ALA A 339 -9.17 -19.67 -7.11
N VAL A 340 -10.37 -19.94 -6.58
CA VAL A 340 -10.71 -19.70 -5.18
C VAL A 340 -9.95 -20.64 -4.21
N ASP A 341 -9.86 -21.93 -4.52
CA ASP A 341 -9.31 -22.93 -3.60
C ASP A 341 -7.78 -22.84 -3.49
N ALA A 342 -7.11 -22.39 -4.55
CA ALA A 342 -5.65 -22.38 -4.63
C ALA A 342 -5.02 -21.00 -4.41
N PHE A 343 -5.69 -19.89 -4.75
CA PHE A 343 -5.11 -18.55 -4.58
C PHE A 343 -4.87 -18.22 -3.08
N PRO A 344 -3.76 -17.55 -2.69
CA PRO A 344 -2.70 -16.96 -3.52
C PRO A 344 -1.54 -17.91 -3.84
N ARG A 345 -1.71 -19.23 -3.69
CA ARG A 345 -0.70 -20.23 -4.09
C ARG A 345 -0.72 -20.41 -5.61
N ASP A 346 0.28 -21.14 -6.12
CA ASP A 346 0.39 -21.47 -7.53
C ASP A 346 -0.88 -22.21 -8.01
N ASN A 347 -1.61 -21.59 -8.92
CA ASN A 347 -2.83 -22.14 -9.50
C ASN A 347 -2.79 -22.20 -11.03
N ILE A 348 -1.72 -21.68 -11.67
CA ILE A 348 -1.62 -21.60 -13.13
C ILE A 348 -1.52 -22.99 -13.76
N ARG A 349 -0.75 -23.92 -13.17
CA ARG A 349 -0.67 -25.30 -13.68
C ARG A 349 -2.02 -26.03 -13.61
N ALA A 350 -2.81 -25.78 -12.57
CA ALA A 350 -4.12 -26.38 -12.42
C ALA A 350 -5.11 -25.80 -13.45
N LEU A 351 -5.05 -24.48 -13.68
CA LEU A 351 -5.85 -23.80 -14.70
C LEU A 351 -5.51 -24.27 -16.11
N GLN A 352 -4.21 -24.38 -16.45
CA GLN A 352 -3.75 -24.92 -17.73
C GLN A 352 -4.33 -26.32 -18.01
N ARG A 353 -4.25 -27.23 -17.03
CA ARG A 353 -4.84 -28.58 -17.16
C ARG A 353 -6.35 -28.53 -17.40
N ALA A 354 -7.07 -27.68 -16.65
CA ALA A 354 -8.52 -27.55 -16.80
C ALA A 354 -8.92 -27.01 -18.18
N LEU A 355 -8.13 -26.09 -18.75
CA LEU A 355 -8.40 -25.49 -20.06
C LEU A 355 -8.22 -26.48 -21.23
N VAL A 356 -7.30 -27.45 -21.10
CA VAL A 356 -7.07 -28.51 -22.11
C VAL A 356 -8.24 -29.50 -22.17
N VAL A 357 -8.82 -29.86 -21.01
CA VAL A 357 -9.94 -30.82 -20.91
C VAL A 357 -11.20 -30.27 -21.59
N VAL A 358 -11.44 -28.95 -21.52
CA VAL A 358 -12.60 -28.29 -22.13
C VAL A 358 -12.57 -28.32 -23.67
N VAL A 359 -11.39 -28.35 -24.29
CA VAL A 359 -11.25 -28.46 -25.75
C VAL A 359 -11.74 -29.83 -26.25
N HIS A 360 -11.30 -30.90 -25.60
CA HIS A 360 -11.64 -32.27 -26.00
C HIS A 360 -13.13 -32.60 -25.84
N THR A 361 -13.86 -31.93 -24.94
CA THR A 361 -15.31 -32.15 -24.76
C THR A 361 -16.17 -31.37 -25.76
N ARG A 362 -15.65 -30.30 -26.39
CA ARG A 362 -16.37 -29.52 -27.41
C ARG A 362 -16.13 -30.03 -28.84
N GLU A 363 -15.03 -30.73 -29.10
CA GLU A 363 -14.77 -31.36 -30.41
C GLU A 363 -15.45 -32.73 -30.59
N GLN A 364 -16.02 -33.29 -29.51
CA GLN A 364 -16.76 -34.56 -29.53
C GLN A 364 -18.30 -34.40 -29.53
N ARG A 365 -18.80 -33.17 -29.64
CA ARG A 365 -20.22 -32.83 -29.80
C ARG A 365 -20.39 -32.04 -31.08
#